data_AF-A0A453KWY7-F1
#
_entry.id   AF-A0A453KWY7-F1
#
_cell.length_a   1.000
_cell.length_b   1.000
_cell.length_c   1.000
_cell.angle_alpha   90.00
_cell.angle_beta   90.00
_cell.angle_gamma   90.00
#
_symmetry.space_group_name_H-M   'P 1'
#
loop_
_entity.id
_entity.type
_entity.pdbx_description
1 polymer ?
#
loop_
_entity_poly.entity_id
_entity_poly.type
_entity_poly.pdbx_seq_one_letter_code
_entity_poly.pdbx_strand_id
1 'polypeptide(L)'
;MLVLSGALAEMAWPVILSKRDAFREVFMDFDPLLVSKLNEKKFLGPCSPARSLLSEHRLRTIVENAHELLKIIEEFGSLDEYCWGFLNYKPMVGRYRSPREVPLRTPKAEALSQDLMRRGLRGVGPTVVYAFMQAVGMANDHLATCYRLDECAAAEASDGGHGGTLVKEQEMGKMCGMMIECVSLESSMAAAMISIS
;
A
#
# COMPACT_ATOMS: atom_id res chain seq x y z
N MET A 1 -2.46 2.35 -3.65
CA MET A 1 -2.27 1.25 -2.66
C MET A 1 -1.85 1.70 -1.26
N LEU A 2 -0.87 2.62 -1.10
CA LEU A 2 -0.40 3.04 0.23
C LEU A 2 -1.52 3.49 1.19
N VAL A 3 -2.53 4.22 0.68
CA VAL A 3 -3.73 4.61 1.44
C VAL A 3 -4.51 3.40 1.96
N LEU A 4 -4.72 2.38 1.11
CA LEU A 4 -5.44 1.16 1.48
C LEU A 4 -4.66 0.33 2.50
N SER A 5 -3.33 0.26 2.39
CA SER A 5 -2.48 -0.37 3.41
C SER A 5 -2.55 0.37 4.74
N GLY A 6 -2.67 1.70 4.73
CA GLY A 6 -2.88 2.50 5.93
C GLY A 6 -4.25 2.27 6.60
N ALA A 7 -5.26 1.85 5.85
CA ALA A 7 -6.59 1.51 6.37
C ALA A 7 -6.58 0.21 7.21
N LEU A 8 -5.51 -0.59 7.15
CA LEU A 8 -5.34 -1.78 7.98
C LEU A 8 -5.32 -1.50 9.49
N ALA A 9 -5.03 -0.25 9.88
CA ALA A 9 -5.12 0.18 11.26
C ALA A 9 -6.58 0.30 11.76
N GLU A 10 -7.57 0.34 10.86
CA GLU A 10 -8.99 0.53 11.21
C GLU A 10 -9.87 -0.66 10.80
N MET A 11 -9.43 -1.49 9.84
CA MET A 11 -10.21 -2.61 9.33
C MET A 11 -9.36 -3.67 8.62
N ALA A 12 -9.89 -4.89 8.52
CA ALA A 12 -9.22 -5.99 7.84
C ALA A 12 -9.30 -5.88 6.31
N TRP A 13 -8.33 -6.48 5.60
CA TRP A 13 -8.24 -6.47 4.14
C TRP A 13 -9.54 -6.85 3.39
N PRO A 14 -10.30 -7.90 3.77
CA PRO A 14 -11.54 -8.24 3.06
C PRO A 14 -12.56 -7.09 3.07
N VAL A 15 -12.64 -6.35 4.18
CA VAL A 15 -13.51 -5.17 4.30
C VAL A 15 -13.00 -4.05 3.40
N ILE A 16 -11.69 -3.78 3.38
CA ILE A 16 -11.07 -2.78 2.51
C ILE A 16 -11.35 -3.11 1.04
N LEU A 17 -11.13 -4.37 0.63
CA LEU A 17 -11.33 -4.82 -0.74
C LEU A 17 -12.79 -4.74 -1.17
N SER A 18 -13.73 -5.13 -0.30
CA SER A 18 -15.17 -5.00 -0.57
C SER A 18 -15.63 -3.55 -0.77
N LYS A 19 -14.91 -2.59 -0.21
CA LYS A 19 -15.18 -1.14 -0.31
C LYS A 19 -14.31 -0.43 -1.33
N ARG A 20 -13.48 -1.14 -2.11
CA ARG A 20 -12.45 -0.54 -2.98
C ARG A 20 -13.00 0.51 -3.94
N ASP A 21 -14.17 0.27 -4.52
CA ASP A 21 -14.76 1.21 -5.48
C ASP A 21 -15.29 2.48 -4.77
N ALA A 22 -15.82 2.34 -3.56
CA ALA A 22 -16.16 3.50 -2.73
C ALA A 22 -14.93 4.31 -2.33
N PHE A 23 -13.80 3.65 -2.02
CA PHE A 23 -12.53 4.34 -1.81
C PHE A 23 -12.09 5.13 -3.06
N ARG A 24 -12.14 4.52 -4.24
CA ARG A 24 -11.81 5.20 -5.50
C ARG A 24 -12.66 6.44 -5.74
N GLU A 25 -13.98 6.32 -5.56
CA GLU A 25 -14.90 7.45 -5.71
C GLU A 25 -14.58 8.58 -4.72
N VAL A 26 -14.42 8.25 -3.44
CA VAL A 26 -14.16 9.24 -2.37
C VAL A 26 -12.83 9.96 -2.57
N PHE A 27 -11.81 9.24 -3.03
CA PHE A 27 -10.45 9.76 -3.19
C PHE A 27 -10.10 10.08 -4.64
N MET A 28 -11.08 10.22 -5.54
CA MET A 28 -10.88 10.63 -6.95
C MET A 28 -9.80 9.78 -7.64
N ASP A 29 -9.99 8.46 -7.61
CA ASP A 29 -9.05 7.45 -8.11
C ASP A 29 -7.63 7.55 -7.52
N PHE A 30 -7.52 8.16 -6.34
CA PHE A 30 -6.28 8.44 -5.63
C PHE A 30 -5.31 9.36 -6.37
N ASP A 31 -5.80 10.24 -7.25
CA ASP A 31 -4.98 11.29 -7.86
C ASP A 31 -4.45 12.24 -6.75
N PRO A 32 -3.13 12.32 -6.52
CA PRO A 32 -2.56 13.13 -5.44
C PRO A 32 -2.82 14.64 -5.62
N LEU A 33 -2.93 15.13 -6.86
CA LEU A 33 -3.22 16.53 -7.15
C LEU A 33 -4.68 16.87 -6.82
N LEU A 34 -5.62 15.94 -7.06
CA LEU A 34 -7.01 16.14 -6.69
C LEU A 34 -7.23 15.97 -5.19
N VAL A 35 -6.64 14.93 -4.59
CA VAL A 35 -6.78 14.64 -3.16
C VAL A 35 -6.21 15.76 -2.30
N SER A 36 -5.06 16.34 -2.68
CA SER A 36 -4.48 17.51 -1.99
C SER A 36 -5.34 18.79 -2.09
N LYS A 37 -6.31 18.84 -3.00
CA LYS A 37 -7.24 19.98 -3.14
C LYS A 37 -8.59 19.75 -2.46
N LEU A 38 -8.77 18.62 -1.77
CA LEU A 38 -10.01 18.33 -1.06
C LEU A 38 -10.29 19.38 0.01
N ASN A 39 -11.46 19.99 -0.06
CA ASN A 39 -11.91 20.94 0.95
C ASN A 39 -12.24 20.20 2.26
N GLU A 40 -11.40 20.38 3.28
CA GLU A 40 -11.55 19.70 4.58
C GLU A 40 -12.96 19.83 5.19
N LYS A 41 -13.59 21.02 5.11
CA LYS A 41 -14.90 21.24 5.74
C LYS A 41 -15.98 20.36 5.13
N LYS A 42 -15.95 20.19 3.79
CA LYS A 42 -16.90 19.33 3.07
C LYS A 42 -16.52 17.86 3.24
N PHE A 43 -15.23 17.56 3.16
CA PHE A 43 -14.70 16.20 3.16
C PHE A 43 -14.85 15.50 4.52
N LEU A 44 -14.70 16.25 5.61
CA LEU A 44 -14.78 15.74 6.99
C LEU A 44 -16.16 15.96 7.63
N GLY A 45 -17.11 16.53 6.89
CA GLY A 45 -18.45 16.79 7.39
C GLY A 45 -19.20 15.50 7.79
N PRO A 46 -20.16 15.56 8.74
CA PRO A 46 -20.82 14.37 9.28
C PRO A 46 -21.51 13.47 8.24
N CYS A 47 -22.04 14.06 7.16
CA CYS A 47 -22.70 13.32 6.08
C CYS A 47 -21.77 12.99 4.90
N SER A 48 -20.45 13.17 5.06
CA SER A 48 -19.49 12.85 4.01
C SER A 48 -19.40 11.33 3.79
N PRO A 49 -19.45 10.83 2.54
CA PRO A 49 -19.23 9.42 2.24
C PRO A 49 -17.88 8.92 2.78
N ALA A 50 -16.87 9.80 2.85
CA ALA A 50 -15.53 9.47 3.36
C ALA A 50 -15.56 9.01 4.83
N ARG A 51 -16.47 9.57 5.65
CA ARG A 51 -16.64 9.22 7.07
C ARG A 51 -17.19 7.80 7.28
N SER A 52 -17.78 7.20 6.25
CA SER A 52 -18.22 5.80 6.28
C SER A 52 -17.07 4.81 5.99
N LEU A 53 -15.97 5.31 5.41
CA LEU A 53 -14.79 4.53 5.06
C LEU A 53 -13.73 4.59 6.15
N LEU A 54 -13.43 5.78 6.69
CA LEU A 54 -12.31 5.97 7.61
C LEU A 54 -12.61 7.01 8.68
N SER A 55 -11.85 6.94 9.78
CA SER A 55 -11.86 7.94 10.84
C SER A 55 -11.44 9.33 10.33
N GLU A 56 -11.89 10.40 10.99
CA GLU A 56 -11.49 11.77 10.64
C GLU A 56 -9.98 11.96 10.59
N HIS A 57 -9.28 11.36 11.56
CA HIS A 57 -7.84 11.45 11.70
C HIS A 57 -7.14 10.87 10.47
N ARG A 58 -7.61 9.73 9.97
CA ARG A 58 -7.07 9.11 8.76
C ARG A 58 -7.41 9.89 7.52
N LEU A 59 -8.63 10.42 7.41
CA LEU A 59 -9.03 11.28 6.30
C LEU A 59 -8.13 12.52 6.19
N ARG A 60 -7.87 13.20 7.32
CA ARG A 60 -6.91 14.33 7.38
C ARG A 60 -5.51 13.91 6.95
N THR A 61 -5.03 12.79 7.49
CA THR A 61 -3.72 12.24 7.14
C THR A 61 -3.58 11.96 5.64
N ILE A 62 -4.63 11.46 4.97
CA ILE A 62 -4.58 11.18 3.53
C ILE A 62 -4.44 12.47 2.72
N VAL A 63 -5.17 13.53 3.09
CA VAL A 63 -5.07 14.84 2.43
C VAL A 63 -3.68 15.46 2.67
N GLU A 64 -3.19 15.45 3.91
CA GLU A 64 -1.84 15.92 4.27
C GLU A 64 -0.76 15.15 3.47
N ASN A 65 -0.86 13.82 3.43
CA ASN A 65 0.07 12.98 2.69
C ASN A 65 0.05 13.24 1.19
N ALA A 66 -1.09 13.62 0.60
CA ALA A 66 -1.17 13.95 -0.81
C ALA A 66 -0.32 15.19 -1.15
N HIS A 67 -0.26 16.19 -0.27
CA HIS A 67 0.65 17.33 -0.46
C HIS A 67 2.12 16.94 -0.41
N GLU A 68 2.50 16.12 0.57
CA GLU A 68 3.89 15.67 0.71
C GLU A 68 4.30 14.72 -0.43
N LEU A 69 3.35 13.90 -0.90
CA LEU A 69 3.56 13.01 -2.04
C LEU A 69 3.83 13.77 -3.34
N LEU A 70 3.17 14.91 -3.57
CA LEU A 70 3.46 15.76 -4.74
C LEU A 70 4.91 16.25 -4.77
N LYS A 71 5.50 16.54 -3.61
CA LYS A 71 6.92 16.93 -3.50
C LYS A 71 7.85 15.76 -3.85
N ILE A 72 7.49 14.54 -3.42
CA ILE A 72 8.22 13.32 -3.80
C ILE A 72 8.15 13.10 -5.32
N ILE A 73 6.96 13.27 -5.91
CA ILE A 73 6.77 13.14 -7.36
C ILE A 73 7.59 14.19 -8.11
N GLU A 74 7.67 15.43 -7.61
CA GLU A 74 8.49 16.47 -8.20
C GLU A 74 10.00 16.15 -8.14
N GLU A 75 10.49 15.56 -7.04
CA GLU A 75 11.91 15.22 -6.85
C GLU A 75 12.34 13.93 -7.58
N PHE A 76 11.49 12.90 -7.59
CA PHE A 76 11.82 11.56 -8.07
C PHE A 76 11.08 11.16 -9.35
N GLY A 77 10.21 12.02 -9.87
CA GLY A 77 9.38 11.77 -11.05
C GLY A 77 8.10 10.98 -10.73
N SER A 78 8.16 9.95 -9.89
CA SER A 78 6.98 9.19 -9.46
C SER A 78 7.18 8.54 -8.08
N LEU A 79 6.06 8.12 -7.45
CA LEU A 79 6.11 7.32 -6.23
C LEU A 79 6.74 5.94 -6.48
N ASP A 80 6.52 5.37 -7.66
CA ASP A 80 7.03 4.06 -8.04
C ASP A 80 8.57 4.09 -8.13
N GLU A 81 9.13 5.05 -8.88
CA GLU A 81 10.58 5.24 -9.00
C GLU A 81 11.23 5.47 -7.64
N TYR A 82 10.61 6.34 -6.83
CA TYR A 82 11.05 6.59 -5.47
C TYR A 82 11.08 5.30 -4.63
N CYS A 83 10.00 4.52 -4.59
CA CYS A 83 9.92 3.31 -3.78
C CYS A 83 10.87 2.21 -4.27
N TRP A 84 10.94 1.97 -5.57
CA TRP A 84 11.79 0.94 -6.16
C TRP A 84 13.29 1.26 -6.06
N GLY A 85 13.65 2.54 -5.98
CA GLY A 85 15.02 2.98 -5.67
C GLY A 85 15.57 2.39 -4.37
N PHE A 86 14.75 2.28 -3.32
CA PHE A 86 15.15 1.64 -2.04
C PHE A 86 15.42 0.13 -2.19
N LEU A 87 14.90 -0.50 -3.24
CA LEU A 87 15.02 -1.91 -3.50
C LEU A 87 16.09 -2.25 -4.53
N ASN A 88 16.79 -1.24 -5.08
CA ASN A 88 17.63 -1.38 -6.26
C ASN A 88 16.86 -2.02 -7.43
N TYR A 89 15.58 -1.67 -7.58
CA TYR A 89 14.72 -2.15 -8.65
C TYR A 89 14.63 -3.68 -8.73
N LYS A 90 14.70 -4.35 -7.58
CA LYS A 90 14.60 -5.81 -7.47
C LYS A 90 13.65 -6.19 -6.35
N PRO A 91 12.61 -6.99 -6.62
CA PRO A 91 11.68 -7.41 -5.59
C PRO A 91 12.38 -8.27 -4.55
N MET A 92 11.88 -8.21 -3.33
CA MET A 92 12.28 -9.15 -2.29
C MET A 92 11.48 -10.44 -2.48
N VAL A 93 12.15 -11.60 -2.36
CA VAL A 93 11.47 -12.91 -2.45
C VAL A 93 11.77 -13.67 -1.16
N GLY A 94 10.75 -13.86 -0.32
CA GLY A 94 10.91 -14.47 1.00
C GLY A 94 11.02 -16.00 0.99
N ARG A 95 10.24 -16.68 0.14
CA ARG A 95 10.12 -18.16 0.06
C ARG A 95 9.88 -18.84 1.42
N TYR A 96 9.01 -18.25 2.24
CA TYR A 96 8.69 -18.75 3.58
C TYR A 96 7.98 -20.11 3.52
N ARG A 97 8.23 -20.99 4.49
CA ARG A 97 7.55 -22.30 4.54
C ARG A 97 6.21 -22.24 5.24
N SER A 98 6.03 -21.26 6.13
CA SER A 98 4.80 -21.07 6.89
C SER A 98 4.44 -19.59 7.04
N PRO A 99 3.14 -19.23 7.19
CA PRO A 99 2.73 -17.84 7.40
C PRO A 99 3.36 -17.17 8.63
N ARG A 100 3.75 -17.96 9.63
CA ARG A 100 4.36 -17.47 10.87
C ARG A 100 5.81 -16.99 10.67
N GLU A 101 6.46 -17.42 9.59
CA GLU A 101 7.81 -16.99 9.23
C GLU A 101 7.82 -15.66 8.46
N VAL A 102 6.66 -15.24 7.92
CA VAL A 102 6.52 -13.98 7.21
C VAL A 102 6.71 -12.84 8.22
N PRO A 103 7.71 -11.97 8.05
CA PRO A 103 7.98 -10.92 9.01
C PRO A 103 6.90 -9.84 8.94
N LEU A 104 6.67 -9.14 10.05
CA LEU A 104 5.76 -7.98 10.07
C LEU A 104 6.36 -6.74 9.39
N ARG A 105 7.69 -6.69 9.28
CA ARG A 105 8.48 -5.61 8.68
C ARG A 105 9.87 -6.11 8.31
N THR A 106 10.52 -5.45 7.36
CA THR A 106 11.89 -5.77 6.90
C THR A 106 12.80 -4.54 7.02
N PRO A 107 14.14 -4.71 7.05
CA PRO A 107 15.06 -3.56 7.04
C PRO A 107 14.83 -2.60 5.87
N LYS A 108 14.46 -3.11 4.68
CA LYS A 108 14.12 -2.26 3.53
C LYS A 108 12.83 -1.46 3.77
N ALA A 109 11.80 -2.08 4.34
CA ALA A 109 10.56 -1.39 4.69
C ALA A 109 10.77 -0.36 5.81
N GLU A 110 11.64 -0.64 6.77
CA GLU A 110 12.03 0.32 7.80
C GLU A 110 12.74 1.54 7.21
N ALA A 111 13.69 1.33 6.29
CA ALA A 111 14.40 2.43 5.61
C ALA A 111 13.42 3.31 4.81
N LEU A 112 12.55 2.69 4.00
CA LEU A 112 11.53 3.41 3.22
C LEU A 112 10.55 4.16 4.14
N SER A 113 10.07 3.51 5.20
CA SER A 113 9.19 4.13 6.19
C SER A 113 9.84 5.34 6.87
N GLN A 114 11.09 5.22 7.29
CA GLN A 114 11.82 6.33 7.90
C GLN A 114 12.01 7.50 6.93
N ASP A 115 12.27 7.25 5.65
CA ASP A 115 12.39 8.31 4.65
C ASP A 115 11.05 9.00 4.36
N LEU A 116 9.97 8.22 4.20
CA LEU A 116 8.62 8.75 4.04
C LEU A 116 8.21 9.63 5.23
N MET A 117 8.48 9.20 6.46
CA MET A 117 8.22 10.00 7.67
C MET A 117 9.08 11.27 7.72
N ARG A 118 10.37 11.19 7.34
CA ARG A 118 11.25 12.36 7.24
C ARG A 118 10.76 13.38 6.21
N ARG A 119 10.09 12.90 5.16
CA ARG A 119 9.44 13.72 4.11
C ARG A 119 8.04 14.21 4.48
N GLY A 120 7.61 13.98 5.72
CA GLY A 120 6.36 14.53 6.24
C GLY A 120 5.13 13.64 6.07
N LEU A 121 5.24 12.48 5.42
CA LEU A 121 4.12 11.54 5.37
C LEU A 121 3.85 10.96 6.77
N ARG A 122 2.55 10.83 7.08
CA ARG A 122 2.04 10.32 8.36
C ARG A 122 1.31 9.01 8.16
N GLY A 123 1.26 8.20 9.22
CA GLY A 123 0.61 6.89 9.17
C GLY A 123 1.32 5.86 8.29
N VAL A 124 2.60 6.08 7.96
CA VAL A 124 3.45 5.25 7.10
C VAL A 124 4.51 4.50 7.91
N GLY A 125 4.11 3.90 9.05
CA GLY A 125 5.02 3.10 9.88
C GLY A 125 5.54 1.85 9.16
N PRO A 126 6.63 1.22 9.63
CA PRO A 126 7.29 0.13 8.91
C PRO A 126 6.38 -1.05 8.55
N THR A 127 5.43 -1.39 9.42
CA THR A 127 4.46 -2.47 9.17
C THR A 127 3.48 -2.09 8.05
N VAL A 128 3.01 -0.84 8.01
CA VAL A 128 2.12 -0.34 6.94
C VAL A 128 2.86 -0.30 5.61
N VAL A 129 4.11 0.19 5.62
CA VAL A 129 4.97 0.23 4.44
C VAL A 129 5.28 -1.18 3.95
N TYR A 130 5.53 -2.14 4.85
CA TYR A 130 5.74 -3.52 4.43
C TYR A 130 4.48 -4.16 3.83
N ALA A 131 3.31 -3.92 4.44
CA ALA A 131 2.03 -4.36 3.88
C ALA A 131 1.75 -3.73 2.51
N PHE A 132 2.13 -2.46 2.30
CA PHE A 132 2.09 -1.80 1.00
C PHE A 132 3.03 -2.50 0.01
N MET A 133 4.28 -2.75 0.38
CA MET A 133 5.27 -3.41 -0.47
C MET A 133 4.83 -4.82 -0.90
N GLN A 134 4.21 -5.57 0.01
CA GLN A 134 3.58 -6.86 -0.33
C GLN A 134 2.46 -6.66 -1.34
N ALA A 135 1.52 -5.75 -1.07
CA ALA A 135 0.35 -5.53 -1.93
C ALA A 135 0.71 -5.09 -3.36
N VAL A 136 1.82 -4.38 -3.56
CA VAL A 136 2.27 -3.89 -4.88
C VAL A 136 3.34 -4.75 -5.55
N GLY A 137 3.73 -5.89 -4.96
CA GLY A 137 4.70 -6.82 -5.58
C GLY A 137 6.17 -6.51 -5.31
N MET A 138 6.49 -5.43 -4.59
CA MET A 138 7.86 -5.15 -4.13
C MET A 138 8.39 -6.22 -3.16
N ALA A 139 7.51 -6.93 -2.47
CA ALA A 139 7.80 -8.09 -1.65
C ALA A 139 6.91 -9.28 -2.07
N ASN A 140 7.51 -10.31 -2.66
CA ASN A 140 6.86 -11.58 -2.95
C ASN A 140 7.02 -12.52 -1.75
N ASP A 141 6.00 -12.49 -0.89
CA ASP A 141 5.92 -13.30 0.34
C ASP A 141 4.98 -14.50 0.20
N HIS A 142 4.65 -14.90 -1.03
CA HIS A 142 3.99 -16.17 -1.26
C HIS A 142 4.79 -17.31 -0.59
N LEU A 143 4.06 -18.23 0.05
CA LEU A 143 4.69 -19.40 0.66
C LEU A 143 5.39 -20.25 -0.40
N ALA A 144 6.40 -21.01 0.00
CA ALA A 144 7.11 -21.97 -0.84
C ALA A 144 6.17 -23.00 -1.50
N THR A 145 5.01 -23.26 -0.90
CA THR A 145 3.97 -24.17 -1.41
C THR A 145 2.91 -23.48 -2.26
N CYS A 146 2.95 -22.15 -2.38
CA CYS A 146 1.97 -21.40 -3.17
C CYS A 146 2.26 -21.61 -4.67
N TYR A 147 1.24 -22.02 -5.41
CA TYR A 147 1.33 -22.25 -6.86
C TYR A 147 1.69 -21.00 -7.67
N ARG A 148 1.56 -19.79 -7.09
CA ARG A 148 1.87 -18.50 -7.73
C ARG A 148 3.26 -17.97 -7.39
N LEU A 149 4.03 -18.63 -6.51
CA LEU A 149 5.34 -18.10 -6.09
C LEU A 149 6.26 -17.84 -7.29
N ASP A 150 6.37 -18.82 -8.18
CA ASP A 150 7.23 -18.73 -9.36
C ASP A 150 6.65 -17.79 -10.43
N GLU A 151 5.31 -17.74 -10.59
CA GLU A 151 4.63 -16.80 -11.49
C GLU A 151 4.91 -15.34 -11.09
N CYS A 152 4.68 -15.02 -9.82
CA CYS A 152 4.93 -13.69 -9.26
C CYS A 152 6.44 -13.36 -9.15
N ALA A 153 7.33 -14.35 -9.16
CA ALA A 153 8.77 -14.10 -9.22
C ALA A 153 9.27 -13.86 -10.67
N ALA A 154 8.61 -14.47 -11.66
CA ALA A 154 9.00 -14.41 -13.07
C ALA A 154 8.48 -13.16 -13.78
N ALA A 155 7.24 -12.73 -13.50
CA ALA A 155 6.65 -11.51 -14.08
C ALA A 155 7.52 -10.26 -13.84
N GLU A 156 8.24 -10.26 -12.71
CA GLU A 156 9.09 -9.17 -12.25
C GLU A 156 10.48 -9.15 -12.92
N ALA A 157 10.94 -10.28 -13.46
CA ALA A 157 12.23 -10.37 -14.15
C ALA A 157 12.18 -9.90 -15.61
N SER A 158 10.99 -9.88 -16.22
CA SER A 158 10.78 -9.51 -17.62
C SER A 158 10.59 -8.00 -17.86
N ASP A 159 10.34 -7.20 -16.82
CA ASP A 159 10.07 -5.75 -16.97
C ASP A 159 11.33 -4.86 -16.80
N GLY A 160 12.49 -5.36 -17.26
CA GLY A 160 13.77 -4.63 -17.27
C GLY A 160 13.80 -3.34 -18.13
N GLY A 161 12.64 -2.82 -18.56
CA GLY A 161 12.49 -1.55 -19.22
C GLY A 161 11.50 -0.67 -18.46
N HIS A 162 12.01 0.13 -17.52
CA HIS A 162 11.22 1.15 -16.81
C HIS A 162 10.89 2.31 -17.76
N GLY A 163 9.99 2.04 -18.71
CA GLY A 163 9.30 3.01 -19.55
C GLY A 163 7.82 2.88 -19.25
N GLY A 164 7.27 3.86 -18.54
CA GLY A 164 5.92 3.88 -18.00
C GLY A 164 4.89 3.19 -18.88
N THR A 165 4.58 1.95 -18.54
CA THR A 165 3.35 1.31 -18.96
C THR A 165 2.62 0.99 -17.68
N LEU A 166 1.60 1.79 -17.40
CA LEU A 166 0.59 1.49 -16.41
C LEU A 166 0.24 0.01 -16.51
N VAL A 167 0.68 -0.79 -15.54
CA VAL A 167 0.18 -2.15 -15.35
C VAL A 167 -1.33 -1.99 -15.27
N LYS A 168 -2.04 -2.48 -16.29
CA LYS A 168 -3.48 -2.29 -16.45
C LYS A 168 -4.14 -2.64 -15.12
N GLU A 169 -4.91 -1.72 -14.54
CA GLU A 169 -5.57 -1.86 -13.23
C GLU A 169 -6.36 -3.18 -13.05
N GLN A 170 -6.77 -3.82 -14.16
CA GLN A 170 -7.41 -5.13 -14.16
C GLN A 170 -6.51 -6.30 -13.75
N GLU A 171 -5.19 -6.20 -13.93
CA GLU A 171 -4.24 -7.25 -13.51
C GLU A 171 -3.76 -7.03 -12.07
N MET A 172 -3.55 -5.76 -11.67
CA MET A 172 -3.27 -5.38 -10.28
C MET A 172 -4.40 -5.81 -9.33
N GLY A 173 -5.66 -5.74 -9.79
CA GLY A 173 -6.82 -6.22 -9.05
C GLY A 173 -6.88 -7.73 -8.83
N LYS A 174 -6.31 -8.53 -9.75
CA LYS A 174 -6.16 -10.00 -9.57
C LYS A 174 -4.96 -10.32 -8.69
N MET A 175 -3.84 -9.61 -8.87
CA MET A 175 -2.61 -9.82 -8.10
C MET A 175 -2.77 -9.44 -6.61
N CYS A 176 -3.38 -8.28 -6.33
CA CYS A 176 -3.55 -7.75 -4.97
C CYS A 176 -4.68 -8.45 -4.20
N GLY A 177 -5.75 -8.90 -4.86
CA GLY A 177 -6.80 -9.71 -4.22
C GLY A 177 -6.30 -11.10 -3.79
N MET A 178 -5.45 -11.72 -4.62
CA MET A 178 -4.99 -13.10 -4.43
C MET A 178 -3.76 -13.22 -3.52
N MET A 179 -2.91 -12.19 -3.40
CA MET A 179 -1.83 -12.16 -2.38
C MET A 179 -2.40 -12.16 -0.95
N ILE A 180 -3.54 -11.51 -0.74
CA ILE A 180 -4.23 -11.43 0.55
C ILE A 180 -4.92 -12.76 0.92
N GLU A 181 -5.39 -13.53 -0.08
CA GLU A 181 -5.95 -14.88 0.15
C GLU A 181 -4.88 -15.96 0.36
N CYS A 182 -3.70 -15.82 -0.28
CA CYS A 182 -2.65 -16.86 -0.25
C CYS A 182 -1.63 -16.67 0.89
N VAL A 183 -1.30 -15.44 1.24
CA VAL A 183 -0.57 -15.13 2.48
C VAL A 183 -1.65 -14.96 3.52
N SER A 184 -1.70 -15.77 4.58
CA SER A 184 -2.69 -15.66 5.66
C SER A 184 -2.56 -14.35 6.46
N LEU A 185 -2.67 -13.21 5.78
CA LEU A 185 -2.60 -11.83 6.24
C LEU A 185 -3.78 -11.49 7.18
N GLU A 186 -4.81 -12.35 7.20
CA GLU A 186 -6.05 -12.10 7.94
C GLU A 186 -5.90 -12.17 9.46
N SER A 187 -4.93 -12.91 10.03
CA SER A 187 -4.95 -13.17 11.49
C SER A 187 -3.87 -12.47 12.31
N SER A 188 -2.63 -12.30 11.81
CA SER A 188 -1.56 -11.71 12.65
C SER A 188 -1.35 -10.21 12.41
N MET A 189 -1.41 -9.74 11.17
CA MET A 189 -1.10 -8.34 10.82
C MET A 189 -2.23 -7.38 11.17
N ALA A 190 -3.49 -7.73 10.87
CA ALA A 190 -4.64 -6.92 11.23
C ALA A 190 -4.80 -6.80 12.76
N ALA A 191 -4.66 -7.90 13.51
CA ALA A 191 -4.73 -7.89 14.97
C ALA A 191 -3.60 -7.08 15.62
N ALA A 192 -2.37 -7.16 15.08
CA ALA A 192 -1.24 -6.38 15.58
C ALA A 192 -1.36 -4.88 15.26
N MET A 193 -1.89 -4.50 14.09
CA MET A 193 -2.07 -3.08 13.73
C MET A 193 -3.21 -2.41 14.51
N ILE A 194 -4.31 -3.13 14.76
CA ILE A 194 -5.45 -2.61 15.52
C ILE A 194 -5.11 -2.45 17.02
N SER A 195 -4.21 -3.28 17.57
CA SER A 195 -3.86 -3.23 19.00
C SER A 195 -2.83 -2.16 19.39
N ILE A 196 -2.24 -1.45 18.42
CA ILE A 196 -1.18 -0.44 18.62
C ILE A 196 -1.68 1.00 18.34
N SER A 197 -2.94 1.17 17.92
CA SER A 197 -3.59 2.48 17.71
C SER A 197 -4.53 2.84 18.85
#